data_AF-A0A376MT85-F1
#
_entry.id   AF-A0A376MT85-F1
#
_cell.length_a   1.000
_cell.length_b   1.000
_cell.length_c   1.000
_cell.angle_alpha   90.00
_cell.angle_beta   90.00
_cell.angle_gamma   90.00
#
_symmetry.space_group_name_H-M   'P 1'
#
loop_
_entity.id
_entity.type
_entity.pdbx_description
1 polymer ?
#
loop_
_entity_poly.entity_id
_entity_poly.type
_entity_poly.pdbx_seq_one_letter_code
_entity_poly.pdbx_strand_id
1 'polypeptide(L)' 'MLNQQRVLVAINRGEACEVVLPASPLLNVAQWQRKEGHGQLTDGILALPAISATVWMN' A
#
# COMPACT_ATOMS: atom_id res chain seq x y z
N MET A 1 2.39 8.59 24.74
CA MET A 1 2.89 8.41 23.36
C MET A 1 1.81 8.90 22.41
N LEU A 2 2.11 9.86 21.54
CA LEU A 2 1.23 10.16 20.41
C LEU A 2 1.17 8.91 19.52
N ASN A 3 -0.03 8.42 19.23
CA ASN A 3 -0.25 7.20 18.48
C ASN A 3 0.22 7.41 17.03
N GLN A 4 1.44 6.97 16.70
CA GLN A 4 2.01 7.15 15.37
C GLN A 4 1.39 6.15 14.40
N GLN A 5 0.27 6.53 13.79
CA GLN A 5 -0.35 5.74 12.71
C GLN A 5 0.30 6.05 11.37
N ARG A 6 0.41 5.03 10.54
CA ARG A 6 0.89 5.15 9.17
C ARG A 6 -0.19 4.76 8.20
N VAL A 7 -0.25 5.47 7.09
CA VAL A 7 -1.21 5.21 6.01
C VAL A 7 -0.46 5.12 4.70
N LEU A 8 -0.72 4.05 3.95
CA LEU A 8 -0.30 3.90 2.57
C LEU A 8 -1.54 4.02 1.68
N VAL A 9 -1.45 4.87 0.66
CA VAL A 9 -2.51 5.01 -0.35
C VAL A 9 -1.89 4.73 -1.71
N ALA A 10 -2.44 3.74 -2.41
CA ALA A 10 -2.10 3.47 -3.81
C ALA A 10 -3.27 3.87 -4.70
N ILE A 11 -2.99 4.60 -5.77
CA ILE A 11 -3.96 5.00 -6.79
C ILE A 11 -3.40 4.53 -8.12
N ASN A 12 -4.10 3.63 -8.79
CA ASN A 12 -3.79 3.21 -10.14
C ASN A 12 -4.91 3.70 -11.07
N ARG A 13 -4.58 4.58 -12.01
CA ARG A 13 -5.54 5.09 -13.00
C ARG A 13 -5.39 4.46 -14.39
N GLY A 14 -4.48 3.49 -14.54
CA GLY A 14 -4.22 2.78 -15.78
C GLY A 14 -4.69 1.33 -15.72
N GLU A 15 -4.07 0.50 -16.55
CA GLU A 15 -4.21 -0.95 -16.54
C GLU A 15 -3.70 -1.58 -15.24
N ALA A 16 -4.09 -2.82 -14.97
CA ALA A 16 -3.58 -3.57 -13.83
C ALA A 16 -2.05 -3.65 -13.91
N CYS A 17 -1.37 -3.36 -12.80
CA CYS A 17 0.08 -3.24 -12.79
C CYS A 17 0.70 -3.66 -11.47
N GLU A 18 2.00 -3.93 -11.52
CA GLU A 18 2.83 -4.13 -10.35
C GLU A 18 3.81 -2.97 -10.19
N VAL A 19 4.00 -2.52 -8.96
CA VAL A 19 4.90 -1.44 -8.61
C VAL A 19 5.83 -1.90 -7.49
N VAL A 20 7.13 -1.87 -7.76
CA VAL A 20 8.15 -2.10 -6.73
C VAL A 20 8.32 -0.81 -5.93
N LEU A 21 8.08 -0.88 -4.62
CA LEU A 21 8.31 0.24 -3.72
C LEU A 21 9.78 0.25 -3.29
N PRO A 22 10.45 1.42 -3.32
CA PRO A 22 11.77 1.54 -2.75
C PRO A 22 11.71 1.37 -1.24
N ALA A 23 12.80 0.87 -0.65
CA ALA A 23 12.94 0.81 0.80
C ALA A 23 12.74 2.21 1.42
N SER A 24 11.86 2.29 2.42
CA SER A 24 11.54 3.55 3.10
C SER A 24 11.27 3.27 4.58
N PRO A 25 11.79 4.12 5.50
CA PRO A 25 11.43 4.03 6.91
C PRO A 25 9.93 4.06 7.15
N LEU A 26 9.13 4.71 6.29
CA LEU A 26 7.67 4.76 6.37
C LEU A 26 7.01 3.41 6.08
N LEU A 27 7.63 2.58 5.25
CA LEU A 27 7.13 1.26 4.88
C LEU A 27 7.61 0.14 5.82
N ASN A 28 8.62 0.43 6.65
CA ASN A 28 9.17 -0.50 7.64
C ASN A 28 8.24 -0.65 8.85
N VAL A 29 7.19 -1.46 8.66
CA VAL A 29 6.22 -1.84 9.69
C VAL A 29 6.06 -3.35 9.67
N ALA A 30 5.68 -3.94 10.81
CA ALA A 30 5.54 -5.39 10.92
C ALA A 30 4.46 -5.95 9.97
N GLN A 31 3.34 -5.23 9.81
CA GLN A 31 2.26 -5.64 8.92
C GLN A 31 1.37 -4.47 8.53
N TRP A 32 1.15 -4.29 7.23
CA TRP A 32 0.12 -3.40 6.71
C TRP A 32 -1.24 -4.10 6.69
N GLN A 33 -2.27 -3.44 7.20
CA GLN A 33 -3.64 -3.93 7.13
C GLN A 33 -4.39 -3.19 6.03
N ARG A 34 -4.83 -3.90 4.99
CA ARG A 34 -5.69 -3.32 3.96
C ARG A 34 -7.04 -2.98 4.59
N LYS A 35 -7.45 -1.71 4.50
CA LYS A 35 -8.75 -1.23 4.98
C LYS A 35 -9.75 -1.07 3.86
N GLU A 36 -9.30 -0.60 2.70
CA GLU A 36 -10.15 -0.35 1.53
C GLU A 36 -9.46 -0.78 0.25
N GLY A 37 -10.23 -1.17 -0.77
CA GLY A 37 -9.74 -1.53 -2.09
C GLY A 37 -9.23 -2.97 -2.24
N HIS A 38 -8.71 -3.27 -3.43
CA HIS A 38 -8.35 -4.63 -3.85
C HIS A 38 -6.85 -4.82 -4.17
N GLY A 39 -6.04 -3.78 -4.03
CA GLY A 39 -4.59 -3.89 -4.16
C GLY A 39 -4.00 -4.83 -3.12
N GLN A 40 -2.86 -5.43 -3.45
CA GLN A 40 -2.08 -6.28 -2.55
C GLN A 40 -0.71 -5.66 -2.32
N LEU A 41 -0.19 -5.79 -1.10
CA LEU A 41 1.16 -5.37 -0.74
C LEU A 41 1.87 -6.59 -0.13
N THR A 42 2.87 -7.10 -0.85
CA THR A 42 3.66 -8.26 -0.43
C THR A 42 5.12 -7.97 -0.73
N ASP A 43 5.99 -8.08 0.27
CA ASP A 43 7.45 -7.92 0.13
C ASP A 43 7.88 -6.64 -0.61
N GLY A 44 7.18 -5.53 -0.35
CA GLY A 44 7.46 -4.23 -0.98
C GLY A 44 6.94 -4.09 -2.42
N ILE A 45 6.18 -5.06 -2.93
CA ILE A 45 5.55 -5.03 -4.25
C ILE A 45 4.06 -4.74 -4.07
N LEU A 46 3.58 -3.72 -4.78
CA LEU A 46 2.16 -3.42 -4.91
C LEU A 46 1.61 -4.05 -6.19
N ALA A 47 0.67 -4.98 -6.06
CA ALA A 47 -0.17 -5.41 -7.18
C ALA A 47 -1.48 -4.63 -7.15
N LEU A 48 -1.73 -3.82 -8.19
CA LEU A 48 -2.87 -2.89 -8.27
C LEU A 48 -3.79 -3.25 -9.43
N PRO A 49 -5.09 -3.47 -9.21
CA PRO A 49 -6.07 -3.60 -10.28
C PRO A 49 -6.14 -2.34 -11.14
N ALA A 50 -6.66 -2.48 -12.36
CA ALA A 50 -6.94 -1.34 -13.25
C ALA A 50 -7.95 -0.39 -12.58
N ILE A 51 -7.75 0.92 -12.74
CA ILE A 51 -8.62 1.99 -12.22
C ILE A 51 -9.07 1.71 -10.78
N SER A 52 -8.12 1.81 -9.83
CA SER A 52 -8.34 1.43 -8.45
C SER A 52 -7.67 2.38 -7.45
N ALA A 53 -8.19 2.38 -6.23
CA ALA A 53 -7.54 2.94 -5.06
C ALA A 53 -7.51 1.88 -3.95
N THR A 54 -6.45 1.83 -3.16
CA THR A 54 -6.33 0.91 -2.03
C THR A 54 -5.63 1.62 -0.88
N VAL A 55 -6.15 1.43 0.33
CA VAL A 55 -5.66 2.05 1.56
C VAL A 55 -5.22 0.96 2.53
N TRP A 56 -4.03 1.14 3.09
CA TRP A 56 -3.52 0.33 4.18
C TRP A 56 -3.21 1.19 5.40
N MET A 57 -3.38 0.61 6.59
CA MET A 57 -3.03 1.21 7.87
C MET A 57 -2.12 0.29 8.69
N ASN A 58 -1.21 0.88 9.47
CA ASN A 58 -0.43 0.24 10.53
C ASN A 58 -0.44 1.11 11.79
#